data_AF-A0A7C6MF52-F1
#
_entry.id   AF-A0A7C6MF52-F1
#
_cell.length_a   1.000
_cell.length_b   1.000
_cell.length_c   1.000
_cell.angle_alpha   90.00
_cell.angle_beta   90.00
_cell.angle_gamma   90.00
#
_symmetry.space_group_name_H-M   'P 1'
#
loop_
_entity.id
_entity.type
_entity.pdbx_description
1 polymer ?
#
loop_
_entity_poly.entity_id
_entity_poly.type
_entity_poly.pdbx_seq_one_letter_code
_entity_poly.pdbx_strand_id
1 'polypeptide(L)'
;MRTLNPIELRTILADVARTRASGQTAADLIKHWREDRLLEPSMLDPREALPVTAALWETVPPEFVGVTLSQLTSLGSAIHLGGRGQNRVVTTMRGTEVLADPAHGLALEASRRRRNGHSRVHLATHARCTHAWDHSDDSAHELRFSLVSSAPDGGGLSTEADLLDLHLDYWREMVGKLIPRGRIELTIWDSTLAGLVEQRGTIDGTIVVEGPAADRTPWRNPYTTAAFRFVVDGEERVELGDGGFVTWTQALTRNRKDRCLVSGISVDGVVPHTWESSDQQD
;
A
#
# COMPACT_ATOMS: atom_id res chain seq x y z
N MET A 1 -12.68 -22.71 22.71
CA MET A 1 -12.17 -21.39 22.26
C MET A 1 -13.12 -20.66 21.32
N ARG A 2 -13.82 -21.30 20.36
CA ARG A 2 -14.81 -20.61 19.49
C ARG A 2 -16.08 -20.08 20.20
N THR A 3 -16.22 -20.34 21.50
CA THR A 3 -17.40 -19.99 22.31
C THR A 3 -17.17 -18.80 23.25
N LEU A 4 -15.96 -18.27 23.34
CA LEU A 4 -15.66 -17.11 24.17
C LEU A 4 -16.15 -15.83 23.48
N ASN A 5 -16.80 -14.95 24.23
CA ASN A 5 -17.12 -13.63 23.72
C ASN A 5 -15.84 -12.77 23.61
N PRO A 6 -15.84 -11.65 22.85
CA PRO A 6 -14.65 -10.83 22.64
C PRO A 6 -14.00 -10.31 23.93
N ILE A 7 -14.78 -10.03 24.96
CA ILE A 7 -14.29 -9.51 26.25
C ILE A 7 -13.60 -10.62 27.05
N GLU A 8 -14.20 -11.81 27.10
CA GLU A 8 -13.63 -12.99 27.76
C GLU A 8 -12.31 -13.40 27.11
N LEU A 9 -12.31 -13.51 25.78
CA LEU A 9 -11.10 -13.85 25.01
C LEU A 9 -9.99 -12.83 25.25
N ARG A 10 -10.31 -11.53 25.20
CA ARG A 10 -9.35 -10.47 25.48
C ARG A 10 -8.80 -10.54 26.90
N THR A 11 -9.64 -10.85 27.89
CA THR A 11 -9.22 -10.97 29.28
C THR A 11 -8.24 -12.11 29.47
N ILE A 12 -8.53 -13.28 28.89
CA ILE A 12 -7.64 -14.46 28.93
C ILE A 12 -6.31 -14.14 28.23
N LEU A 13 -6.34 -13.60 27.01
CA LEU A 13 -5.12 -13.24 26.28
C LEU A 13 -4.29 -12.19 27.00
N ALA A 14 -4.95 -11.22 27.68
CA ALA A 14 -4.27 -10.21 28.48
C ALA A 14 -3.53 -10.83 29.66
N ASP A 15 -4.16 -11.79 30.33
CA ASP A 15 -3.57 -12.46 31.48
C ASP A 15 -2.39 -13.36 31.09
N VAL A 16 -2.52 -14.07 29.97
CA VAL A 16 -1.41 -14.84 29.37
C VAL A 16 -0.24 -13.92 29.00
N ALA A 17 -0.52 -12.79 28.34
CA ALA A 17 0.51 -11.83 27.96
C ALA A 17 1.19 -11.21 29.20
N ARG A 18 0.43 -10.83 30.23
CA ARG A 18 0.96 -10.29 31.49
C ARG A 18 1.88 -11.29 32.19
N THR A 19 1.44 -12.54 32.30
CA THR A 19 2.22 -13.60 32.96
C THR A 19 3.54 -13.83 32.23
N ARG A 20 3.51 -13.91 30.89
CA ARG A 20 4.72 -14.04 30.06
C ARG A 20 5.65 -12.84 30.21
N ALA A 21 5.13 -11.61 30.12
CA ALA A 21 5.92 -10.39 30.24
C ALA A 21 6.55 -10.23 31.63
N SER A 22 5.82 -10.56 32.70
CA SER A 22 6.33 -10.46 34.08
C SER A 22 7.45 -11.45 34.38
N GLY A 23 7.54 -12.54 33.60
CA GLY A 23 8.63 -13.50 33.69
C GLY A 23 9.88 -13.11 32.90
N GLN A 24 9.87 -12.03 32.10
CA GLN A 24 11.03 -11.61 31.32
C GLN A 24 12.03 -10.80 32.16
N THR A 25 13.31 -11.01 31.90
CA THR A 25 14.42 -10.21 32.44
C THR A 25 14.84 -9.13 31.45
N ALA A 26 15.64 -8.15 31.91
CA ALA A 26 16.23 -7.16 31.01
C ALA A 26 17.12 -7.80 29.91
N ALA A 27 17.78 -8.93 30.22
CA ALA A 27 18.57 -9.67 29.25
C ALA A 27 17.68 -10.30 28.16
N ASP A 28 16.50 -10.81 28.53
CA ASP A 28 15.53 -11.36 27.58
C ASP A 28 15.00 -10.28 26.64
N LEU A 29 14.74 -9.08 27.15
CA LEU A 29 14.29 -7.94 26.33
C LEU A 29 15.34 -7.57 25.26
N ILE A 30 16.61 -7.45 25.66
CA ILE A 30 17.70 -7.13 24.73
C ILE A 30 17.94 -8.28 23.74
N LYS A 31 17.86 -9.52 24.19
CA LYS A 31 17.96 -10.68 23.31
C LYS A 31 16.86 -10.65 22.25
N HIS A 32 15.60 -10.45 22.67
CA HIS A 32 14.46 -10.41 21.75
C HIS A 32 14.56 -9.25 20.76
N TRP A 33 14.94 -8.06 21.22
CA TRP A 33 15.18 -6.90 20.34
C TRP A 33 16.21 -7.19 19.23
N ARG A 34 17.23 -7.98 19.53
CA ARG A 34 18.30 -8.33 18.58
C ARG A 34 17.94 -9.46 17.62
N GLU A 35 17.02 -10.33 18.02
CA GLU A 35 16.71 -11.58 17.30
C GLU A 35 15.39 -11.51 16.54
N ASP A 36 14.45 -10.66 16.96
CA ASP A 36 13.17 -10.51 16.28
C ASP A 36 13.23 -9.38 15.24
N ARG A 37 13.17 -9.79 13.97
CA ARG A 37 13.14 -8.89 12.81
C ARG A 37 11.99 -7.87 12.85
N LEU A 38 10.87 -8.17 13.51
CA LEU A 38 9.77 -7.19 13.66
C LEU A 38 10.18 -5.98 14.52
N LEU A 39 11.25 -6.10 15.29
CA LEU A 39 11.79 -5.08 16.18
C LEU A 39 13.04 -4.41 15.63
N GLU A 40 13.59 -4.92 14.52
CA GLU A 40 14.80 -4.40 13.91
C GLU A 40 14.56 -2.98 13.37
N PRO A 41 15.36 -1.97 13.76
CA PRO A 41 15.26 -0.64 13.19
C PRO A 41 15.50 -0.65 11.68
N SER A 42 14.86 0.27 10.95
CA SER A 42 15.21 0.48 9.55
C SER A 42 16.66 0.94 9.45
N MET A 43 17.41 0.36 8.50
CA MET A 43 18.77 0.80 8.17
C MET A 43 18.80 2.15 7.44
N LEU A 44 17.63 2.64 7.00
CA LEU A 44 17.47 3.91 6.31
C LEU A 44 17.67 5.09 7.28
N ASP A 45 18.51 6.06 6.90
CA ASP A 45 18.63 7.30 7.66
C ASP A 45 17.31 8.10 7.54
N PRO A 46 16.63 8.43 8.66
CA PRO A 46 15.43 9.25 8.62
C PRO A 46 15.64 10.59 7.91
N ARG A 47 16.86 11.15 7.92
CA ARG A 47 17.20 12.41 7.25
C ARG A 47 17.15 12.32 5.74
N GLU A 48 17.33 11.13 5.17
CA GLU A 48 17.21 10.86 3.73
C GLU A 48 15.75 10.56 3.34
N ALA A 49 15.00 9.90 4.23
CA ALA A 49 13.59 9.58 4.00
C ALA A 49 12.67 10.82 4.04
N LEU A 50 13.01 11.80 4.88
CA LEU A 50 12.24 13.03 5.07
C LEU A 50 12.08 13.87 3.78
N PRO A 51 13.14 14.25 3.04
CA PRO A 51 13.00 15.05 1.82
C PRO A 51 12.24 14.30 0.72
N VAL A 52 12.43 12.98 0.58
CA VAL A 52 11.64 12.14 -0.34
C VAL A 52 10.16 12.18 0.03
N THR A 53 9.84 11.99 1.31
CA THR A 53 8.46 12.05 1.82
C THR A 53 7.84 13.43 1.63
N ALA A 54 8.61 14.50 1.84
CA ALA A 54 8.17 15.87 1.63
C ALA A 54 7.86 16.13 0.15
N ALA A 55 8.75 15.75 -0.76
CA ALA A 55 8.53 15.90 -2.20
C ALA A 55 7.26 15.19 -2.68
N LEU A 56 6.98 13.99 -2.14
CA LEU A 56 5.74 13.25 -2.42
C LEU A 56 4.49 14.02 -1.97
N TRP A 57 4.52 14.67 -0.80
CA TRP A 57 3.41 15.50 -0.31
C TRP A 57 3.26 16.84 -1.06
N GLU A 58 4.37 17.49 -1.40
CA GLU A 58 4.35 18.79 -2.09
C GLU A 58 3.74 18.71 -3.49
N THR A 59 3.84 17.54 -4.11
CA THR A 59 3.40 17.29 -5.48
C THR A 59 2.01 16.61 -5.54
N VAL A 60 1.49 16.14 -4.40
CA VAL A 60 0.21 15.42 -4.39
C VAL A 60 -0.91 16.34 -4.91
N PRO A 61 -1.75 15.88 -5.86
CA PRO A 61 -2.79 16.73 -6.42
C PRO A 61 -3.76 17.21 -5.33
N PRO A 62 -4.27 18.45 -5.43
CA PRO A 62 -5.16 19.03 -4.42
C PRO A 62 -6.48 18.25 -4.23
N GLU A 63 -6.85 17.41 -5.20
CA GLU A 63 -7.96 16.46 -5.09
C GLU A 63 -7.76 15.46 -3.95
N PHE A 64 -6.51 15.08 -3.66
CA PHE A 64 -6.18 14.14 -2.59
C PHE A 64 -6.14 14.83 -1.23
N VAL A 65 -7.03 14.40 -0.34
CA VAL A 65 -6.99 14.83 1.05
C VAL A 65 -6.01 13.96 1.83
N GLY A 66 -4.99 14.59 2.40
CA GLY A 66 -4.06 13.93 3.31
C GLY A 66 -4.75 13.39 4.56
N VAL A 67 -4.44 12.16 4.95
CA VAL A 67 -4.88 11.54 6.19
C VAL A 67 -3.70 10.94 6.93
N THR A 68 -3.72 11.03 8.26
CA THR A 68 -2.79 10.30 9.12
C THR A 68 -3.49 9.05 9.62
N LEU A 69 -3.04 7.88 9.17
CA LEU A 69 -3.60 6.61 9.61
C LEU A 69 -3.09 6.22 11.01
N SER A 70 -3.91 5.46 11.72
CA SER A 70 -3.46 4.70 12.89
C SER A 70 -2.46 3.62 12.44
N GLN A 71 -1.49 3.30 13.30
CA GLN A 71 -0.62 2.12 13.11
C GLN A 71 -1.38 0.79 13.19
N LEU A 72 -2.64 0.83 13.63
CA LEU A 72 -3.54 -0.31 13.70
C LEU A 72 -4.69 -0.13 12.70
N THR A 73 -5.13 -1.25 12.12
CA THR A 73 -6.33 -1.35 11.30
C THR A 73 -7.31 -2.39 11.87
N SER A 74 -8.51 -2.46 11.30
CA SER A 74 -9.52 -3.44 11.71
C SER A 74 -9.02 -4.87 11.49
N LEU A 75 -9.31 -5.78 12.43
CA LEU A 75 -9.13 -7.22 12.21
C LEU A 75 -9.88 -7.63 10.93
N GLY A 76 -9.22 -8.45 10.11
CA GLY A 76 -9.71 -8.90 8.82
C GLY A 76 -9.34 -7.99 7.65
N SER A 77 -8.68 -6.85 7.86
CA SER A 77 -8.32 -5.96 6.74
C SER A 77 -7.40 -6.66 5.74
N ALA A 78 -6.36 -7.35 6.23
CA ALA A 78 -5.36 -7.98 5.37
C ALA A 78 -5.93 -9.12 4.50
N ILE A 79 -6.88 -9.89 5.04
CA ILE A 79 -7.49 -11.01 4.32
C ILE A 79 -8.57 -10.56 3.34
N HIS A 80 -9.37 -9.54 3.68
CA HIS A 80 -10.46 -9.07 2.81
C HIS A 80 -9.98 -8.14 1.69
N LEU A 81 -8.87 -7.42 1.90
CA LEU A 81 -8.37 -6.44 0.94
C LEU A 81 -7.15 -6.99 0.18
N GLY A 82 -6.11 -7.43 0.89
CA GLY A 82 -4.86 -7.89 0.27
C GLY A 82 -4.84 -9.37 -0.10
N GLY A 83 -5.86 -10.16 0.27
CA GLY A 83 -5.92 -11.61 0.00
C GLY A 83 -4.84 -12.45 0.70
N ARG A 84 -3.99 -11.82 1.52
CA ARG A 84 -2.72 -12.38 2.03
C ARG A 84 -2.82 -12.97 3.44
N GLY A 85 -4.04 -13.02 4.00
CA GLY A 85 -4.36 -13.74 5.24
C GLY A 85 -3.63 -13.23 6.48
N GLN A 86 -3.85 -13.91 7.61
CA GLN A 86 -3.35 -13.50 8.93
C GLN A 86 -1.92 -13.95 9.18
N ASN A 87 -1.38 -14.80 8.30
CA ASN A 87 0.01 -15.28 8.34
C ASN A 87 1.02 -14.26 7.80
N ARG A 88 0.56 -13.05 7.45
CA ARG A 88 1.41 -11.97 6.91
C ARG A 88 1.27 -10.65 7.68
N VAL A 89 0.49 -10.64 8.77
CA VAL A 89 0.22 -9.44 9.58
C VAL A 89 0.24 -9.75 11.07
N VAL A 90 0.64 -8.76 11.88
CA VAL A 90 0.60 -8.89 13.34
C VAL A 90 -0.84 -8.68 13.82
N THR A 91 -1.50 -9.76 14.22
CA THR A 91 -2.84 -9.71 14.83
C THR A 91 -2.73 -9.34 16.30
N THR A 92 -3.53 -8.39 16.76
CA THR A 92 -3.55 -7.99 18.18
C THR A 92 -4.65 -8.72 18.95
N MET A 93 -4.42 -8.91 20.25
CA MET A 93 -5.42 -9.40 21.20
C MET A 93 -6.58 -8.41 21.45
N ARG A 94 -6.62 -7.25 20.79
CA ARG A 94 -7.68 -6.24 20.92
C ARG A 94 -8.65 -6.22 19.73
N GLY A 95 -8.61 -7.23 18.86
CA GLY A 95 -9.49 -7.30 17.68
C GLY A 95 -9.08 -6.29 16.60
N THR A 96 -7.78 -6.00 16.51
CA THR A 96 -7.17 -5.18 15.47
C THR A 96 -5.98 -5.91 14.87
N GLU A 97 -5.43 -5.39 13.79
CA GLU A 97 -4.17 -5.83 13.19
C GLU A 97 -3.23 -4.63 13.07
N VAL A 98 -1.92 -4.85 13.09
CA VAL A 98 -0.95 -3.81 12.71
C VAL A 98 -1.12 -3.50 11.22
N LEU A 99 -1.02 -2.22 10.86
CA LEU A 99 -1.15 -1.74 9.49
C LEU A 99 -0.03 -2.34 8.63
N ALA A 100 -0.36 -3.35 7.83
CA ALA A 100 0.58 -3.97 6.90
C ALA A 100 0.56 -3.35 5.50
N ASP A 101 -0.43 -2.52 5.20
CA ASP A 101 -0.56 -1.78 3.94
C ASP A 101 -1.34 -0.48 4.19
N PRO A 102 -0.77 0.71 3.97
CA PRO A 102 -1.50 1.94 4.09
C PRO A 102 -2.70 2.05 3.14
N ALA A 103 -2.67 1.44 1.95
CA ALA A 103 -3.79 1.43 1.02
C ALA A 103 -5.03 0.72 1.59
N HIS A 104 -4.85 -0.30 2.45
CA HIS A 104 -5.97 -0.93 3.17
C HIS A 104 -6.67 0.04 4.13
N GLY A 105 -5.88 0.79 4.92
CA GLY A 105 -6.41 1.80 5.83
C GLY A 105 -7.11 2.94 5.08
N LEU A 106 -6.51 3.39 4.00
CA LEU A 106 -7.09 4.39 3.09
C LEU A 106 -8.42 3.91 2.50
N ALA A 107 -8.53 2.66 2.05
CA ALA A 107 -9.75 2.12 1.48
C ALA A 107 -10.90 2.01 2.49
N LEU A 108 -10.60 1.69 3.75
CA LEU A 108 -11.57 1.71 4.85
C LEU A 108 -12.09 3.13 5.11
N GLU A 109 -11.19 4.11 5.17
CA GLU A 109 -11.55 5.52 5.36
C GLU A 109 -12.32 6.07 4.15
N ALA A 110 -11.90 5.75 2.93
CA ALA A 110 -12.61 6.12 1.71
C ALA A 110 -14.03 5.55 1.71
N SER A 111 -14.18 4.27 2.06
CA SER A 111 -15.49 3.62 2.17
C SER A 111 -16.38 4.26 3.23
N ARG A 112 -15.80 4.71 4.36
CA ARG A 112 -16.53 5.48 5.38
C ARG A 112 -17.03 6.82 4.81
N ARG A 113 -16.18 7.57 4.11
CA ARG A 113 -16.56 8.86 3.51
C ARG A 113 -17.60 8.70 2.40
N ARG A 114 -17.46 7.68 1.54
CA ARG A 114 -18.44 7.29 0.51
C ARG A 114 -19.81 7.00 1.12
N ARG A 115 -19.88 6.21 2.19
CA ARG A 115 -21.13 5.92 2.93
C ARG A 115 -21.74 7.16 3.60
N ASN A 116 -20.92 8.15 3.92
CA ASN A 116 -21.36 9.44 4.47
C ASN A 116 -21.72 10.47 3.39
N GLY A 117 -21.92 10.05 2.14
CA GLY A 117 -22.48 10.89 1.07
C GLY A 117 -21.47 11.58 0.15
N HIS A 118 -20.16 11.36 0.33
CA HIS A 118 -19.16 11.93 -0.59
C HIS A 118 -19.20 11.20 -1.94
N SER A 119 -19.40 11.94 -3.02
CA SER A 119 -19.50 11.38 -4.38
C SER A 119 -18.15 10.90 -4.93
N ARG A 120 -17.04 11.58 -4.67
CA ARG A 120 -15.69 11.13 -5.00
C ARG A 120 -14.81 11.33 -3.79
N VAL A 121 -13.92 10.38 -3.54
CA VAL A 121 -13.02 10.41 -2.38
C VAL A 121 -11.63 10.02 -2.85
N HIS A 122 -10.70 10.96 -2.76
CA HIS A 122 -9.28 10.79 -3.08
C HIS A 122 -8.50 11.06 -1.79
N LEU A 123 -7.74 10.09 -1.30
CA LEU A 123 -6.98 10.21 -0.04
C LEU A 123 -5.54 9.79 -0.25
N ALA A 124 -4.63 10.51 0.42
CA ALA A 124 -3.21 10.21 0.46
C ALA A 124 -2.74 9.99 1.90
N THR A 125 -1.72 9.17 2.10
CA THR A 125 -1.04 9.00 3.39
C THR A 125 0.42 8.66 3.15
N HIS A 126 1.27 8.98 4.12
CA HIS A 126 2.49 8.22 4.36
C HIS A 126 2.32 7.47 5.68
N ALA A 127 2.79 6.23 5.77
CA ALA A 127 2.74 5.47 7.01
C ALA A 127 3.81 4.38 7.02
N ARG A 128 4.47 4.20 8.16
CA ARG A 128 5.27 2.99 8.40
C ARG A 128 4.33 1.82 8.63
N CYS A 129 4.60 0.73 7.94
CA CYS A 129 3.74 -0.44 7.89
C CYS A 129 4.57 -1.70 8.10
N THR A 130 3.99 -2.69 8.76
CA THR A 130 4.69 -3.89 9.23
C THR A 130 4.18 -5.13 8.52
N HIS A 131 5.09 -5.89 7.93
CA HIS A 131 4.85 -7.17 7.30
C HIS A 131 5.38 -8.27 8.21
N ALA A 132 4.51 -9.19 8.61
CA ALA A 132 4.86 -10.29 9.50
C ALA A 132 4.80 -11.61 8.71
N TRP A 133 5.65 -11.74 7.69
CA TRP A 133 5.75 -12.97 6.93
C TRP A 133 6.99 -13.77 7.35
N ASP A 134 6.76 -14.91 7.99
CA ASP A 134 7.82 -15.74 8.61
C ASP A 134 8.92 -16.22 7.65
N HIS A 135 8.70 -16.16 6.33
CA HIS A 135 9.59 -16.75 5.31
C HIS A 135 10.20 -15.72 4.33
N SER A 136 10.07 -14.43 4.61
CA SER A 136 10.74 -13.39 3.82
C SER A 136 12.14 -13.12 4.40
N ASP A 137 13.08 -12.69 3.57
CA ASP A 137 14.36 -12.11 4.00
C ASP A 137 14.33 -10.57 3.98
N ASP A 138 13.21 -9.97 3.54
CA ASP A 138 13.03 -8.52 3.45
C ASP A 138 12.82 -7.89 4.83
N SER A 139 12.98 -6.57 4.90
CA SER A 139 12.64 -5.79 6.09
C SER A 139 11.19 -6.06 6.52
N ALA A 140 11.00 -6.30 7.82
CA ALA A 140 9.67 -6.53 8.37
C ALA A 140 8.82 -5.26 8.45
N HIS A 141 9.37 -4.09 8.15
CA HIS A 141 8.59 -2.87 8.02
C HIS A 141 9.22 -1.87 7.04
N GLU A 142 8.39 -0.97 6.51
CA GLU A 142 8.83 0.09 5.59
C GLU A 142 7.95 1.32 5.73
N LEU A 143 8.48 2.51 5.46
CA LEU A 143 7.68 3.70 5.22
C LEU A 143 7.15 3.65 3.78
N ARG A 144 5.82 3.76 3.63
CA ARG A 144 5.18 3.86 2.32
C ARG A 144 4.40 5.15 2.19
N PHE A 145 4.37 5.68 0.98
CA PHE A 145 3.42 6.68 0.54
C PHE A 145 2.34 6.01 -0.31
N SER A 146 1.07 6.27 -0.04
CA SER A 146 -0.03 5.58 -0.69
C SER A 146 -1.19 6.50 -0.99
N LEU A 147 -1.91 6.17 -2.06
CA LEU A 147 -3.08 6.85 -2.57
C LEU A 147 -4.25 5.86 -2.66
N VAL A 148 -5.46 6.35 -2.42
CA VAL A 148 -6.69 5.68 -2.83
C VAL A 148 -7.60 6.69 -3.52
N SER A 149 -8.29 6.23 -4.54
CA SER A 149 -9.40 6.94 -5.15
C SER A 149 -10.63 6.05 -5.19
N SER A 150 -11.77 6.57 -4.73
CA SER A 150 -13.06 5.91 -4.89
C SER A 150 -14.13 6.84 -5.42
N ALA A 151 -14.83 6.38 -6.45
CA ALA A 151 -15.84 7.14 -7.20
C ALA A 151 -16.96 6.20 -7.69
N PRO A 152 -18.17 6.72 -7.99
CA PRO A 152 -19.19 5.96 -8.67
C PRO A 152 -18.80 5.67 -10.11
N ASP A 153 -19.28 4.55 -10.61
CA ASP A 153 -19.25 4.13 -12.01
C ASP A 153 -19.97 5.15 -12.90
N GLY A 154 -19.20 5.89 -13.69
CA GLY A 154 -19.68 6.80 -14.73
C GLY A 154 -20.16 6.10 -16.01
N GLY A 155 -20.01 4.78 -16.09
CA GLY A 155 -20.34 3.99 -17.29
C GLY A 155 -19.23 4.00 -18.33
N GLY A 156 -19.17 2.92 -19.13
CA GLY A 156 -18.22 2.79 -20.23
C GLY A 156 -16.75 2.88 -19.82
N LEU A 157 -16.41 2.55 -18.57
CA LEU A 157 -15.06 2.68 -18.00
C LEU A 157 -14.48 4.12 -17.97
N SER A 158 -15.35 5.13 -18.11
CA SER A 158 -14.95 6.54 -18.01
C SER A 158 -14.31 6.86 -16.65
N THR A 159 -14.91 6.37 -15.56
CA THR A 159 -14.37 6.59 -14.22
C THR A 159 -13.03 5.90 -14.02
N GLU A 160 -12.87 4.68 -14.51
CA GLU A 160 -11.59 3.98 -14.49
C GLU A 160 -10.53 4.78 -15.25
N ALA A 161 -10.82 5.25 -16.46
CA ALA A 161 -9.90 6.10 -17.20
C ALA A 161 -9.54 7.37 -16.40
N ASP A 162 -10.52 8.09 -15.84
CA ASP A 162 -10.28 9.30 -15.04
C ASP A 162 -9.44 9.04 -13.79
N LEU A 163 -9.64 7.90 -13.11
CA LEU A 163 -8.87 7.53 -11.94
C LEU A 163 -7.43 7.15 -12.31
N LEU A 164 -7.27 6.46 -13.44
CA LEU A 164 -5.96 6.05 -13.93
C LEU A 164 -5.14 7.27 -14.36
N ASP A 165 -5.75 8.24 -15.07
CA ASP A 165 -5.16 9.53 -15.40
C ASP A 165 -4.64 10.21 -14.12
N LEU A 166 -5.51 10.40 -13.13
CA LEU A 166 -5.18 11.08 -11.88
C LEU A 166 -4.00 10.44 -11.12
N HIS A 167 -3.92 9.10 -11.07
CA HIS A 167 -2.82 8.42 -10.40
C HIS A 167 -1.54 8.41 -11.24
N LEU A 168 -1.62 8.11 -12.53
CA LEU A 168 -0.44 8.02 -13.39
C LEU A 168 0.20 9.38 -13.64
N ASP A 169 -0.58 10.46 -13.76
CA ASP A 169 -0.04 11.83 -13.86
C ASP A 169 0.85 12.15 -12.67
N TYR A 170 0.34 11.95 -11.46
CA TYR A 170 1.10 12.15 -10.23
C TYR A 170 2.35 11.26 -10.17
N TRP A 171 2.19 9.96 -10.43
CA TRP A 171 3.33 9.05 -10.30
C TRP A 171 4.39 9.24 -11.38
N ARG A 172 4.03 9.63 -12.61
CA ARG A 172 5.01 9.98 -13.64
C ARG A 172 5.86 11.16 -13.21
N GLU A 173 5.24 12.21 -12.68
CA GLU A 173 5.96 13.36 -12.15
C GLU A 173 6.89 12.94 -11.01
N MET A 174 6.39 12.19 -10.03
CA MET A 174 7.20 11.77 -8.89
C MET A 174 8.34 10.83 -9.24
N VAL A 175 8.10 9.84 -10.09
CA VAL A 175 9.13 8.90 -10.55
C VAL A 175 10.18 9.65 -11.36
N GLY A 176 9.79 10.50 -12.30
CA GLY A 176 10.73 11.29 -13.10
C GLY A 176 11.54 12.29 -12.27
N LYS A 177 10.94 12.85 -11.22
CA LYS A 177 11.60 13.79 -10.31
C LYS A 177 12.58 13.10 -9.36
N LEU A 178 12.20 11.97 -8.78
CA LEU A 178 12.95 11.35 -7.68
C LEU A 178 13.86 10.22 -8.11
N ILE A 179 13.57 9.52 -9.22
CA ILE A 179 14.15 8.21 -9.52
C ILE A 179 14.74 8.25 -10.95
N PRO A 180 16.04 8.62 -11.12
CA PRO A 180 16.68 8.75 -12.43
C PRO A 180 16.44 7.61 -13.43
N ARG A 181 16.46 6.37 -12.94
CA ARG A 181 16.26 5.14 -13.73
C ARG A 181 14.89 4.51 -13.49
N GLY A 182 13.96 5.28 -12.92
CA GLY A 182 12.62 4.84 -12.58
C GLY A 182 11.72 4.80 -13.81
N ARG A 183 10.90 3.76 -13.89
CA ARG A 183 9.90 3.57 -14.94
C ARG A 183 8.58 3.11 -14.36
N ILE A 184 7.51 3.39 -15.10
CA ILE A 184 6.18 2.86 -14.82
C ILE A 184 5.85 1.84 -15.89
N GLU A 185 5.62 0.60 -15.46
CA GLU A 185 5.05 -0.42 -16.33
C GLU A 185 3.55 -0.54 -16.08
N LEU A 186 2.77 -0.54 -17.15
CA LEU A 186 1.31 -0.57 -17.13
C LEU A 186 0.81 -1.85 -17.80
N THR A 187 -0.10 -2.55 -17.14
CA THR A 187 -0.84 -3.67 -17.70
C THR A 187 -2.33 -3.33 -17.70
N ILE A 188 -2.99 -3.56 -18.83
CA ILE A 188 -4.42 -3.31 -19.02
C ILE A 188 -5.06 -4.61 -19.50
N TRP A 189 -6.02 -5.12 -18.74
CA TRP A 189 -6.70 -6.38 -19.07
C TRP A 189 -8.04 -6.16 -19.80
N ASP A 190 -8.56 -4.94 -19.79
CA ASP A 190 -9.82 -4.58 -20.45
C ASP A 190 -9.56 -3.79 -21.74
N SER A 191 -10.04 -4.29 -22.88
CA SER A 191 -9.83 -3.67 -24.19
C SER A 191 -10.56 -2.34 -24.37
N THR A 192 -11.69 -2.14 -23.68
CA THR A 192 -12.42 -0.87 -23.71
C THR A 192 -11.62 0.19 -22.97
N LEU A 193 -11.06 -0.15 -21.81
CA LEU A 193 -10.17 0.75 -21.08
C LEU A 193 -8.93 1.06 -21.91
N ALA A 194 -8.30 0.04 -22.53
CA ALA A 194 -7.12 0.21 -23.36
C ALA A 194 -7.34 1.27 -24.46
N GLY A 195 -8.45 1.19 -25.22
CA GLY A 195 -8.77 2.17 -26.25
C GLY A 195 -9.04 3.57 -25.70
N LEU A 196 -9.68 3.70 -24.53
CA LEU A 196 -9.92 5.00 -23.90
C LEU A 196 -8.62 5.67 -23.45
N VAL A 197 -7.73 4.92 -22.80
CA VAL A 197 -6.49 5.46 -22.25
C VAL A 197 -5.47 5.77 -23.35
N GLU A 198 -5.51 5.03 -24.45
CA GLU A 198 -4.74 5.36 -25.67
C GLU A 198 -5.25 6.67 -26.30
N GLN A 199 -6.57 6.82 -26.47
CA GLN A 199 -7.15 8.04 -27.04
C GLN A 199 -6.85 9.29 -26.18
N ARG A 200 -6.77 9.13 -24.86
CA ARG A 200 -6.50 10.21 -23.90
C ARG A 200 -5.02 10.55 -23.75
N GLY A 201 -4.11 9.73 -24.26
CA GLY A 201 -2.66 9.86 -24.01
C GLY A 201 -2.25 9.43 -22.59
N THR A 202 -3.12 8.77 -21.84
CA THR A 202 -2.83 8.27 -20.48
C THR A 202 -1.65 7.30 -20.46
N ILE A 203 -1.41 6.58 -21.56
CA ILE A 203 -0.30 5.63 -21.69
C ILE A 203 1.06 6.32 -21.94
N ASP A 204 1.06 7.61 -22.27
CA ASP A 204 2.28 8.35 -22.58
C ASP A 204 3.22 8.36 -21.36
N GLY A 205 4.51 8.11 -21.60
CA GLY A 205 5.50 8.00 -20.52
C GLY A 205 5.40 6.72 -19.67
N THR A 206 4.57 5.75 -20.06
CA THR A 206 4.52 4.41 -19.45
C THR A 206 5.02 3.34 -20.43
N ILE A 207 5.48 2.21 -19.90
CA ILE A 207 5.78 1.01 -20.70
C ILE A 207 4.58 0.07 -20.58
N VAL A 208 3.82 -0.08 -21.66
CA VAL A 208 2.73 -1.06 -21.69
C VAL A 208 3.33 -2.46 -21.81
N VAL A 209 3.07 -3.31 -20.82
CA VAL A 209 3.57 -4.68 -20.78
C VAL A 209 2.41 -5.67 -20.82
N GLU A 210 2.57 -6.75 -21.58
CA GLU A 210 1.64 -7.87 -21.54
C GLU A 210 1.71 -8.52 -20.16
N GLY A 211 0.62 -8.42 -19.39
CA GLY A 211 0.51 -9.15 -18.13
C GLY A 211 0.46 -10.65 -18.39
N PRO A 212 0.94 -11.50 -17.47
CA PRO A 212 0.75 -12.94 -17.60
C PRO A 212 -0.76 -13.22 -17.70
N ALA A 213 -1.21 -13.73 -18.85
CA ALA A 213 -2.62 -13.92 -19.18
C ALA A 213 -3.41 -14.79 -18.17
N ALA A 214 -2.71 -15.54 -17.32
CA ALA A 214 -3.26 -16.52 -16.39
C ALA A 214 -3.17 -16.13 -14.91
N ASP A 215 -2.40 -15.09 -14.52
CA ASP A 215 -2.25 -14.70 -13.12
C ASP A 215 -2.60 -13.21 -12.94
N ARG A 216 -3.71 -12.94 -12.25
CA ARG A 216 -4.14 -11.59 -11.83
C ARG A 216 -3.66 -11.26 -10.41
N THR A 217 -2.82 -12.14 -9.85
CA THR A 217 -2.14 -12.04 -8.56
C THR A 217 -0.63 -11.79 -8.64
N PRO A 218 -0.01 -11.36 -9.78
CA PRO A 218 1.45 -11.38 -9.91
C PRO A 218 2.13 -10.34 -8.99
N TRP A 219 1.36 -9.42 -8.40
CA TRP A 219 1.85 -8.33 -7.56
C TRP A 219 1.24 -8.34 -6.15
N ARG A 220 1.15 -7.18 -5.49
CA ARG A 220 0.81 -7.12 -4.08
C ARG A 220 -0.67 -7.40 -3.78
N ASN A 221 -1.57 -7.02 -4.69
CA ASN A 221 -3.02 -7.05 -4.53
C ASN A 221 -3.74 -7.78 -5.69
N PRO A 222 -4.99 -8.25 -5.49
CA PRO A 222 -5.80 -8.87 -6.54
C PRO A 222 -6.38 -7.81 -7.49
N TYR A 223 -5.53 -7.27 -8.36
CA TYR A 223 -5.90 -6.21 -9.29
C TYR A 223 -6.86 -6.69 -10.40
N THR A 224 -7.70 -5.78 -10.91
CA THR A 224 -8.77 -6.13 -11.87
C THR A 224 -8.57 -5.61 -13.29
N THR A 225 -8.87 -4.34 -13.55
CA THR A 225 -9.12 -3.79 -14.90
C THR A 225 -7.84 -3.32 -15.55
N ALA A 226 -6.96 -2.72 -14.75
CA ALA A 226 -5.60 -2.35 -15.07
C ALA A 226 -4.80 -2.26 -13.77
N ALA A 227 -3.48 -2.36 -13.89
CA ALA A 227 -2.55 -2.16 -12.80
C ALA A 227 -1.19 -1.75 -13.34
N PHE A 228 -0.38 -1.15 -12.49
CA PHE A 228 0.93 -0.64 -12.83
C PHE A 228 1.91 -0.87 -11.68
N ARG A 229 3.21 -0.86 -12.01
CA ARG A 229 4.30 -0.97 -11.03
C ARG A 229 5.40 0.03 -11.30
N PHE A 230 6.07 0.44 -10.23
CA PHE A 230 7.24 1.30 -10.27
C PHE A 230 8.48 0.43 -10.24
N VAL A 231 9.31 0.53 -11.26
CA VAL A 231 10.53 -0.28 -11.38
C VAL A 231 11.75 0.59 -11.60
N VAL A 232 12.88 0.13 -11.08
CA VAL A 232 14.19 0.71 -11.35
C VAL A 232 15.03 -0.30 -12.09
N ASP A 233 15.57 0.11 -13.23
CA ASP A 233 16.49 -0.72 -14.00
C ASP A 233 17.91 -0.61 -13.42
N GLY A 234 18.53 -1.77 -13.18
CA GLY A 234 19.89 -1.94 -12.67
C GLY A 234 20.45 -3.31 -13.05
N GLU A 235 21.49 -3.78 -12.34
CA GLU A 235 21.97 -5.17 -12.49
C GLU A 235 20.88 -6.17 -12.09
N GLU A 236 20.19 -5.87 -11.00
CA GLU A 236 18.94 -6.51 -10.62
C GLU A 236 17.79 -5.51 -10.71
N ARG A 237 16.67 -5.98 -11.24
CA ARG A 237 15.45 -5.19 -11.35
C ARG A 237 14.81 -5.05 -9.97
N VAL A 238 14.55 -3.80 -9.55
CA VAL A 238 13.92 -3.51 -8.26
C VAL A 238 12.48 -3.01 -8.48
N GLU A 239 11.52 -3.60 -7.76
CA GLU A 239 10.15 -3.11 -7.69
C GLU A 239 9.98 -2.24 -6.45
N LEU A 240 9.60 -0.97 -6.65
CA LEU A 240 9.46 0.00 -5.56
C LEU A 240 8.03 0.12 -5.04
N GLY A 241 7.06 -0.41 -5.79
CA GLY A 241 5.66 -0.36 -5.44
C GLY A 241 4.76 -0.60 -6.64
N ASP A 242 3.46 -0.59 -6.39
CA ASP A 242 2.45 -0.89 -7.39
C ASP A 242 1.17 -0.11 -7.16
N GLY A 243 0.26 -0.21 -8.12
CA GLY A 243 -1.08 0.31 -8.06
C GLY A 243 -1.99 -0.36 -9.07
N GLY A 244 -3.29 -0.18 -8.92
CA GLY A 244 -4.25 -0.81 -9.81
C GLY A 244 -5.66 -0.82 -9.25
N PHE A 245 -6.58 -1.24 -10.12
CA PHE A 245 -8.00 -1.30 -9.79
C PHE A 245 -8.28 -2.47 -8.88
N VAL A 246 -9.07 -2.23 -7.84
CA VAL A 246 -9.48 -3.22 -6.84
C VAL A 246 -10.99 -3.13 -6.59
N THR A 247 -11.59 -4.19 -6.05
CA THR A 247 -13.03 -4.24 -5.74
C THR A 247 -13.35 -3.86 -4.29
N TRP A 248 -12.36 -3.38 -3.55
CA TRP A 248 -12.43 -3.17 -2.10
C TRP A 248 -13.60 -2.30 -1.67
N THR A 249 -13.75 -1.11 -2.26
CA THR A 249 -14.84 -0.20 -1.88
C THR A 249 -16.20 -0.77 -2.27
N GLN A 250 -16.31 -1.53 -3.38
CA GLN A 250 -17.56 -2.21 -3.73
C GLN A 250 -18.06 -3.14 -2.62
N ALA A 251 -17.13 -3.89 -2.01
CA ALA A 251 -17.43 -4.77 -0.90
C ALA A 251 -17.73 -3.99 0.39
N LEU A 252 -16.87 -3.02 0.73
CA LEU A 252 -16.95 -2.25 1.98
C LEU A 252 -18.16 -1.30 2.07
N THR A 253 -18.55 -0.71 0.94
CA THR A 253 -19.74 0.16 0.83
C THR A 253 -21.00 -0.60 0.46
N ARG A 254 -20.86 -1.90 0.08
CA ARG A 254 -21.94 -2.73 -0.49
C ARG A 254 -22.57 -2.12 -1.75
N ASN A 255 -21.77 -1.40 -2.53
CA ASN A 255 -22.19 -0.78 -3.78
C ASN A 255 -21.35 -1.30 -4.96
N ARG A 256 -21.93 -2.16 -5.80
CA ARG A 256 -21.27 -2.69 -7.02
C ARG A 256 -20.90 -1.60 -8.04
N LYS A 257 -21.48 -0.41 -7.90
CA LYS A 257 -21.17 0.75 -8.72
C LYS A 257 -20.02 1.59 -8.17
N ASP A 258 -19.38 1.21 -7.07
CA ASP A 258 -18.14 1.89 -6.67
C ASP A 258 -16.96 1.41 -7.53
N ARG A 259 -16.04 2.33 -7.79
CA ARG A 259 -14.72 2.08 -8.37
C ARG A 259 -13.67 2.43 -7.33
N CYS A 260 -12.57 1.69 -7.35
CA CYS A 260 -11.46 1.87 -6.42
C CYS A 260 -10.15 1.68 -7.18
N LEU A 261 -9.30 2.69 -7.13
CA LEU A 261 -7.91 2.61 -7.57
C LEU A 261 -7.02 2.88 -6.37
N VAL A 262 -6.03 2.03 -6.17
CA VAL A 262 -5.02 2.21 -5.11
C VAL A 262 -3.64 2.22 -5.73
N SER A 263 -2.71 2.88 -5.08
CA SER A 263 -1.30 2.84 -5.48
C SER A 263 -0.41 3.25 -4.34
N GLY A 264 0.81 2.74 -4.27
CA GLY A 264 1.78 3.20 -3.29
C GLY A 264 3.20 2.80 -3.62
N ILE A 265 4.14 3.58 -3.10
CA ILE A 265 5.57 3.39 -3.29
C ILE A 265 6.26 3.30 -1.92
N SER A 266 7.28 2.45 -1.84
CA SER A 266 8.18 2.34 -0.69
C SER A 266 9.11 3.55 -0.65
N VAL A 267 9.01 4.36 0.39
CA VAL A 267 9.99 5.43 0.64
C VAL A 267 11.33 4.80 1.00
N ASP A 268 11.33 3.75 1.84
CA ASP A 268 12.54 3.02 2.19
C ASP A 268 13.21 2.42 0.93
N GLY A 269 12.44 1.92 -0.03
CA GLY A 269 12.95 1.43 -1.31
C GLY A 269 13.38 2.52 -2.28
N VAL A 270 12.76 3.71 -2.26
CA VAL A 270 13.09 4.81 -3.19
C VAL A 270 14.42 5.47 -2.86
N VAL A 271 14.71 5.72 -1.59
CA VAL A 271 15.88 6.52 -1.16
C VAL A 271 17.19 6.05 -1.81
N PRO A 272 17.54 4.75 -1.83
CA PRO A 272 18.77 4.25 -2.46
C PRO A 272 18.90 4.53 -3.96
N HIS A 273 17.80 4.88 -4.63
CA HIS A 273 17.74 5.09 -6.08
C HIS A 273 17.51 6.56 -6.46
N THR A 274 17.68 7.49 -5.50
CA THR A 274 17.56 8.93 -5.77
C THR A 274 18.82 9.52 -6.41
N TRP A 275 18.69 10.70 -7.02
CA TRP A 275 19.80 11.43 -7.64
C TRP A 275 20.96 11.67 -6.66
N GLU A 276 20.68 12.03 -5.40
CA GLU A 276 21.70 12.32 -4.37
C GLU A 276 22.50 11.08 -3.92
N SER A 277 21.90 9.89 -4.01
CA SER A 277 22.55 8.62 -3.67
C SER A 277 23.34 8.02 -4.85
N SER A 278 23.01 8.42 -6.08
CA SER A 278 23.68 7.94 -7.30
C SER A 278 25.06 8.59 -7.50
N ASP A 279 25.24 9.83 -7.02
CA ASP A 279 26.51 10.57 -7.11
C ASP A 279 27.58 10.12 -6.08
N GLN A 280 27.25 9.19 -5.18
CA GLN A 280 28.20 8.63 -4.20
C GLN A 280 28.78 7.26 -4.60
N GLN A 281 28.35 6.72 -5.74
CA GLN A 281 28.82 5.41 -6.24
C GLN A 281 29.81 5.51 -7.42
N ASP A 282 30.14 6.72 -7.88
CA ASP A 282 31.16 6.99 -8.91
C ASP A 282 32.46 7.57 -8.33
#